data_AF-A0A9W6KI28-F1
#
_entry.id   AF-A0A9W6KI28-F1
#
_cell.length_a   1.000
_cell.length_b   1.000
_cell.length_c   1.000
_cell.angle_alpha   90.00
_cell.angle_beta   90.00
_cell.angle_gamma   90.00
#
_symmetry.space_group_name_H-M   'P 1'
#
loop_
_entity.id
_entity.type
_entity.pdbx_description
1 polymer ?
#
loop_
_entity_poly.entity_id
_entity_poly.type
_entity_poly.pdbx_seq_one_letter_code
_entity_poly.pdbx_strand_id
1 'polypeptide(L)'
;MCNSLAMGLTEPLIMQIYCRLEVAVTDPQAVAKLAGQQLREADIDWSRREEDLDEAVHQLESDLTQALSCVIEHDRMIEHLPGVEPRGGLAFTTIGKPDDRFRPGFTDFL
;
A
#
# COMPACT_ATOMS: atom_id res chain seq x y z
N MET A 1 24.61 -26.24 -29.75
CA MET A 1 25.31 -24.95 -29.78
C MET A 1 24.49 -23.96 -28.98
N CYS A 2 24.93 -23.64 -27.76
CA CYS A 2 24.36 -22.56 -26.95
C CYS A 2 24.86 -21.25 -27.54
N ASN A 3 23.98 -20.47 -28.16
CA ASN A 3 24.31 -19.09 -28.54
C ASN A 3 23.71 -18.14 -27.52
N SER A 4 24.63 -17.51 -26.80
CA SER A 4 24.44 -16.32 -25.98
C SER A 4 23.69 -15.23 -26.74
N LEU A 5 22.59 -14.77 -26.15
CA LEU A 5 22.18 -13.37 -26.23
C LEU A 5 22.19 -12.81 -24.80
N ALA A 6 23.39 -12.61 -24.29
CA ALA A 6 23.62 -11.54 -23.34
C ALA A 6 23.57 -10.22 -24.13
N MET A 7 22.35 -9.72 -24.36
CA MET A 7 22.14 -8.32 -24.73
C MET A 7 21.73 -7.59 -23.45
N GLY A 8 22.64 -6.71 -23.00
CA GLY A 8 22.52 -5.97 -21.76
C GLY A 8 21.21 -5.20 -21.68
N LEU A 9 20.50 -5.41 -20.58
CA LEU A 9 19.54 -4.42 -20.08
C LEU A 9 20.36 -3.25 -19.53
N THR A 10 20.83 -2.39 -20.42
CA THR A 10 21.55 -1.16 -20.03
C THR A 10 20.60 -0.12 -19.44
N GLU A 11 19.29 -0.33 -19.61
CA GLU A 11 18.22 0.47 -19.05
C GLU A 11 17.25 -0.42 -18.26
N PRO A 12 16.71 0.07 -17.13
CA PRO A 12 15.77 -0.69 -16.31
C PRO A 12 14.45 -0.93 -17.05
N LEU A 13 13.93 -2.17 -16.96
CA LEU A 13 12.56 -2.47 -17.38
C LEU A 13 11.59 -1.92 -16.33
N ILE A 14 10.74 -0.98 -16.75
CA ILE A 14 9.71 -0.41 -15.88
C ILE A 14 8.40 -1.16 -16.10
N MET A 15 7.83 -1.70 -15.02
CA MET A 15 6.52 -2.36 -15.00
C MET A 15 5.62 -1.71 -13.96
N GLN A 16 4.37 -1.44 -14.34
CA GLN A 16 3.32 -0.98 -13.42
C GLN A 16 2.42 -2.17 -13.11
N ILE A 17 2.22 -2.47 -11.82
CA ILE A 17 1.38 -3.59 -11.36
C ILE A 17 0.07 -3.01 -10.83
N TYR A 18 -1.05 -3.43 -11.43
CA TYR A 18 -2.38 -3.10 -10.96
C TYR A 18 -2.99 -4.34 -10.31
N CYS A 19 -3.25 -4.28 -9.00
CA CYS A 19 -3.86 -5.36 -8.25
C CYS A 19 -5.18 -4.91 -7.62
N ARG A 20 -6.19 -5.79 -7.65
CA ARG A 20 -7.40 -5.65 -6.82
C ARG A 20 -7.29 -6.59 -5.64
N LEU A 21 -7.36 -6.04 -4.43
CA LEU A 21 -7.42 -6.79 -3.19
C LEU A 21 -8.80 -6.56 -2.54
N GLU A 22 -9.44 -7.66 -2.12
CA GLU A 22 -10.63 -7.59 -1.29
C GLU A 22 -10.26 -8.06 0.12
N VAL A 23 -10.57 -7.25 1.12
CA VAL A 23 -10.27 -7.54 2.54
C VAL A 23 -11.56 -7.53 3.33
N ALA A 24 -11.85 -8.63 4.01
CA ALA A 24 -12.93 -8.70 4.98
C ALA A 24 -12.37 -8.41 6.37
N VAL A 25 -12.74 -7.27 6.96
CA VAL A 25 -12.37 -6.93 8.34
C VAL A 25 -13.42 -7.51 9.28
N THR A 26 -13.09 -8.61 9.96
CA THR A 26 -14.00 -9.29 10.89
C THR A 26 -13.92 -8.74 12.32
N ASP A 27 -12.85 -8.03 12.66
CA ASP A 27 -12.68 -7.30 13.91
C ASP A 27 -12.13 -5.89 13.64
N PRO A 28 -13.00 -4.91 13.35
CA PRO A 28 -12.60 -3.53 13.11
C PRO A 28 -11.82 -2.88 14.25
N GLN A 29 -12.14 -3.23 15.50
CA GLN A 29 -11.50 -2.62 16.66
C GLN A 29 -10.05 -3.08 16.81
N ALA A 30 -9.74 -4.33 16.48
CA ALA A 30 -8.37 -4.82 16.47
C ALA A 30 -7.50 -4.08 15.43
N VAL A 31 -8.05 -3.81 14.23
CA VAL A 31 -7.34 -3.06 13.17
C VAL A 31 -7.05 -1.63 13.61
N ALA A 32 -8.06 -0.94 14.12
CA ALA A 32 -7.94 0.42 14.67
C ALA A 32 -6.86 0.52 15.75
N LYS A 33 -6.85 -0.42 16.71
CA LYS A 33 -5.83 -0.46 17.77
C LYS A 33 -4.43 -0.72 17.24
N LEU A 34 -4.29 -1.64 16.28
CA LEU A 34 -2.99 -1.94 15.66
C LEU A 34 -2.44 -0.70 14.93
N ALA A 35 -3.28 -0.02 14.15
CA ALA A 35 -2.87 1.21 13.46
C ALA A 35 -2.40 2.29 14.46
N GLY A 36 -3.15 2.51 15.54
CA GLY A 36 -2.76 3.43 16.61
C GLY A 36 -1.49 3.00 17.34
N GLN A 37 -1.22 1.71 17.48
CA GLN A 37 0.04 1.21 18.05
C GLN A 37 1.22 1.47 17.10
N GLN A 38 1.09 1.12 15.83
CA GLN A 38 2.13 1.36 14.83
C GLN A 38 2.47 2.85 14.70
N LEU A 39 1.47 3.73 14.76
CA LEU A 39 1.69 5.18 14.73
C LEU A 39 2.52 5.67 15.93
N ARG A 40 2.26 5.14 17.13
CA ARG A 40 3.04 5.47 18.33
C ARG A 40 4.48 4.96 18.27
N GLU A 41 4.69 3.83 17.61
CA GLU A 41 6.02 3.21 17.44
C GLU A 41 6.81 3.82 16.29
N ALA A 42 6.17 4.63 15.43
CA ALA A 42 6.81 5.28 14.30
C ALA A 42 7.73 6.43 14.76
N ASP A 43 8.91 6.51 14.16
CA ASP A 43 9.90 7.57 14.42
C ASP A 43 9.51 8.88 13.69
N ILE A 44 8.42 9.50 14.15
CA ILE A 44 7.87 10.73 13.58
C ILE A 44 8.17 11.90 14.52
N ASP A 45 8.73 12.98 13.95
CA ASP A 45 8.86 14.26 14.65
C ASP A 45 7.51 14.98 14.73
N TRP A 46 6.80 14.75 15.82
CA TRP A 46 5.49 15.36 16.11
C TRP A 46 5.56 16.86 16.42
N SER A 47 6.73 17.40 16.76
CA SER A 47 6.87 18.83 17.12
C SER A 47 6.59 19.79 15.95
N ARG A 48 6.56 19.26 14.72
CA ARG A 48 6.34 20.00 13.47
C ARG A 48 4.94 19.76 12.89
N ARG A 49 4.10 18.96 13.54
CA ARG A 49 2.75 18.63 13.10
C ARG A 49 1.73 19.57 13.77
N GLU A 50 0.59 19.75 13.10
CA GLU A 50 -0.52 20.57 13.62
C GLU A 50 -1.31 19.82 14.70
N GLU A 51 -1.51 18.52 14.49
CA GLU A 51 -2.07 17.58 15.46
C GLU A 51 -0.96 16.95 16.31
N ASP A 52 -1.29 16.60 17.55
CA ASP A 52 -0.41 15.80 18.40
C ASP A 52 -0.61 14.28 18.17
N LEU A 53 0.29 13.47 18.72
CA LEU A 53 0.25 12.02 18.56
C LEU A 53 -1.06 11.42 19.10
N ASP A 54 -1.59 11.94 20.21
CA ASP A 54 -2.77 11.37 20.84
C ASP A 54 -4.04 11.66 20.01
N GLU A 55 -4.13 12.86 19.42
CA GLU A 55 -5.19 13.24 18.48
C GLU A 55 -5.12 12.38 17.20
N ALA A 56 -3.93 12.22 16.61
CA ALA A 56 -3.76 11.41 15.41
C ALA A 56 -4.10 9.92 15.65
N VAL A 57 -3.71 9.38 16.80
CA VAL A 57 -4.09 8.03 17.22
C VAL A 57 -5.59 7.92 17.43
N HIS A 58 -6.21 8.89 18.10
CA HIS A 58 -7.66 8.88 18.33
C HIS A 58 -8.43 8.90 17.01
N GLN A 59 -7.96 9.70 16.05
CA GLN A 59 -8.52 9.77 14.71
C GLN A 59 -8.42 8.40 14.01
N LEU A 60 -7.27 7.74 14.05
CA LEU A 60 -7.11 6.37 13.52
C LEU A 60 -8.03 5.36 14.22
N GLU A 61 -8.19 5.45 15.54
CA GLU A 61 -9.07 4.55 16.29
C GLU A 61 -10.56 4.76 15.94
N SER A 62 -10.92 5.94 15.44
CA SER A 62 -12.28 6.32 15.06
C SER A 62 -12.64 6.08 13.58
N ASP A 63 -11.65 6.02 12.69
CA ASP A 63 -11.83 5.81 11.25
C ASP A 63 -11.18 4.50 10.78
N LEU A 64 -12.01 3.46 10.62
CA LEU A 64 -11.57 2.16 10.15
C LEU A 64 -10.93 2.21 8.76
N THR A 65 -11.42 3.08 7.87
CA THR A 65 -10.87 3.18 6.52
C THR A 65 -9.43 3.66 6.59
N GLN A 66 -9.22 4.74 7.35
CA GLN A 66 -7.90 5.34 7.56
C GLN A 66 -6.96 4.37 8.27
N ALA A 67 -7.42 3.70 9.34
CA ALA A 67 -6.66 2.68 10.04
C ALA A 67 -6.24 1.53 9.11
N LEU A 68 -7.15 1.06 8.25
CA LEU A 68 -6.86 0.00 7.30
C LEU A 68 -5.83 0.45 6.25
N SER A 69 -5.92 1.68 5.75
CA SER A 69 -4.93 2.23 4.83
C SER A 69 -3.53 2.33 5.46
N CYS A 70 -3.44 2.63 6.76
CA CYS A 70 -2.16 2.72 7.47
C CYS A 70 -1.48 1.37 7.67
N VAL A 71 -2.24 0.29 7.87
CA VAL A 71 -1.67 -1.06 8.12
C VAL A 71 -1.33 -1.82 6.83
N ILE A 72 -1.86 -1.42 5.68
CA ILE A 72 -1.60 -2.10 4.40
C ILE A 72 -0.31 -1.55 3.75
N GLU A 73 0.75 -2.36 3.79
CA GLU A 73 2.07 -2.06 3.22
C GLU A 73 2.21 -2.65 1.81
N HIS A 74 1.74 -1.93 0.79
CA HIS A 74 1.74 -2.40 -0.61
C HIS A 74 3.16 -2.60 -1.19
N ASP A 75 4.12 -1.81 -0.75
CA ASP A 75 5.53 -1.87 -1.14
C ASP A 75 6.19 -3.21 -0.74
N ARG A 76 5.73 -3.83 0.35
CA ARG A 76 6.22 -5.14 0.80
C ARG A 76 5.84 -6.30 -0.12
N MET A 77 4.88 -6.09 -1.02
CA MET A 77 4.52 -7.10 -2.03
C MET A 77 5.68 -7.46 -2.96
N ILE A 78 6.64 -6.55 -3.16
CA ILE A 78 7.78 -6.74 -4.06
C ILE A 78 9.15 -6.62 -3.38
N GLU A 79 9.18 -6.30 -2.07
CA GLU A 79 10.40 -6.14 -1.26
C GLU A 79 11.32 -7.38 -1.29
N HIS A 80 10.76 -8.57 -1.50
CA HIS A 80 11.49 -9.84 -1.54
C HIS A 80 12.03 -10.22 -2.93
N LEU A 81 11.79 -9.41 -3.96
CA LEU A 81 12.21 -9.72 -5.33
C LEU A 81 13.65 -9.22 -5.60
N PRO A 82 14.59 -10.11 -5.96
CA PRO A 82 15.98 -9.71 -6.18
C PRO A 82 16.10 -8.79 -7.41
N GLY A 83 16.80 -7.67 -7.24
CA GLY A 83 17.02 -6.70 -8.32
C GLY A 83 15.80 -5.85 -8.68
N VAL A 84 14.75 -5.88 -7.86
CA VAL A 84 13.56 -5.03 -8.01
C VAL A 84 13.64 -3.91 -6.97
N GLU A 85 13.51 -2.67 -7.42
CA GLU A 85 13.46 -1.50 -6.56
C GLU A 85 12.08 -0.84 -6.70
N PRO A 86 11.30 -0.70 -5.61
CA PRO A 86 10.06 0.07 -5.65
C PRO A 86 10.40 1.55 -5.90
N ARG A 87 9.83 2.13 -6.96
CA ARG A 87 10.03 3.55 -7.33
C ARG A 87 8.84 4.45 -6.97
N GLY A 88 7.86 3.91 -6.24
CA GLY A 88 6.60 4.55 -5.90
C GLY A 88 5.40 3.79 -6.44
N GLY A 89 4.21 4.12 -5.92
CA GLY A 89 2.96 3.49 -6.30
C GLY A 89 1.77 4.33 -5.85
N LEU A 90 0.65 4.18 -6.53
CA LEU A 90 -0.61 4.83 -6.17
C LEU A 90 -1.58 3.74 -5.73
N ALA A 91 -1.97 3.79 -4.46
CA ALA A 91 -2.95 2.88 -3.88
C ALA A 91 -4.18 3.67 -3.42
N PHE A 92 -5.35 3.10 -3.64
CA PHE A 92 -6.62 3.63 -3.17
C PHE A 92 -7.35 2.58 -2.37
N THR A 93 -7.89 2.96 -1.22
CA THR A 93 -8.76 2.12 -0.39
C THR A 93 -10.19 2.63 -0.48
N THR A 94 -11.13 1.74 -0.81
CA THR A 94 -12.56 2.07 -0.91
C THR A 94 -13.39 1.07 -0.12
N ILE A 95 -14.44 1.55 0.57
CA ILE A 95 -15.42 0.68 1.25
C ILE A 95 -16.59 0.39 0.30
N GLY A 96 -17.06 -0.86 0.30
CA GLY A 96 -18.28 -1.27 -0.38
C GLY A 96 -18.00 -2.05 -1.66
N LYS A 97 -18.90 -1.92 -2.64
CA LYS A 97 -18.79 -2.67 -3.90
C LYS A 97 -17.56 -2.20 -4.69
N PRO A 98 -16.88 -3.10 -5.42
CA PRO A 98 -15.77 -2.71 -6.29
C PRO A 98 -16.19 -1.63 -7.28
N ASP A 99 -15.35 -0.60 -7.42
CA ASP A 99 -15.47 0.36 -8.52
C ASP A 99 -15.12 -0.34 -9.83
N ASP A 100 -15.96 -0.13 -10.85
CA ASP A 100 -15.83 -0.79 -12.15
C ASP A 100 -14.50 -0.45 -12.84
N ARG A 101 -13.86 0.68 -12.51
CA ARG A 101 -12.54 1.08 -13.01
C ARG A 101 -11.39 0.16 -12.59
N PHE A 102 -11.58 -0.64 -11.54
CA PHE A 102 -10.55 -1.55 -11.01
C PHE A 102 -10.92 -3.04 -11.19
N ARG A 103 -11.80 -3.36 -12.13
CA ARG A 103 -12.12 -4.76 -12.44
C ARG A 103 -10.91 -5.50 -13.04
N PRO A 104 -10.54 -6.67 -12.50
CA PRO A 104 -9.53 -7.54 -13.12
C PRO A 104 -9.99 -7.93 -14.52
N GLY A 105 -9.11 -7.70 -15.49
CA GLY A 105 -9.42 -7.81 -16.91
C GLY A 105 -9.43 -6.43 -17.53
N PHE A 106 -8.32 -6.08 -18.20
CA PHE A 106 -8.22 -4.92 -19.07
C PHE A 106 -9.39 -4.91 -20.06
N THR A 107 -10.41 -4.09 -19.81
CA THR A 107 -11.49 -3.88 -20.77
C THR A 107 -11.70 -2.40 -21.00
N ASP A 108 -10.63 -1.64 -21.18
CA ASP A 108 -10.52 -0.56 -22.17
C ASP A 108 -9.32 0.34 -21.82
N PHE A 109 -8.31 0.33 -22.71
CA PHE A 109 -7.40 1.46 -22.83
C PHE A 109 -8.16 2.56 -23.58
N LEU A 110 -8.45 3.67 -22.91
CA LEU A 110 -8.68 4.98 -23.54
C LEU A 110 -7.93 6.05 -22.74
#